data_AF-A0A846MJD1-F1
#
_entry.id   AF-A0A846MJD1-F1
#
_cell.length_a   1.000
_cell.length_b   1.000
_cell.length_c   1.000
_cell.angle_alpha   90.00
_cell.angle_beta   90.00
_cell.angle_gamma   90.00
#
_symmetry.space_group_name_H-M   'P 1'
#
loop_
_entity.id
_entity.type
_entity.pdbx_description
1 polymer ?
#
loop_
_entity_poly.entity_id
_entity_poly.type
_entity_poly.pdbx_seq_one_letter_code
_entity_poly.pdbx_strand_id
1 'polypeptide(L)'
;MKKFLFLLIFTALILSGCNKEAQIQDYVSQADKYRKEGRLEDAISLYNKALDIKEDNKIRNKLRDTEAEKETVEKVKSVLDTFTEVEKYYLQDTDYISPTTIEEATDKLRPAIDELEQLDGSGSTDIDSFVQQIKDSYDYKIVKEYVESPVTNDSQTMEDLGFVFSDFQKLNEVGAGLFKIIGTHIENIANMKIPDKYQKN
;
A
#
# COMPACT_ATOMS: atom_id res chain seq x y z
N MET A 1 -38.79 -48.94 -26.45
CA MET A 1 -38.73 -48.44 -25.06
C MET A 1 -37.32 -48.05 -24.60
N LYS A 2 -36.28 -48.89 -24.74
CA LYS A 2 -34.90 -48.54 -24.34
C LYS A 2 -34.29 -47.28 -25.00
N LYS A 3 -34.63 -46.99 -26.27
CA LYS A 3 -34.18 -45.78 -26.98
C LYS A 3 -34.79 -44.47 -26.46
N PHE A 4 -36.00 -44.52 -25.90
CA PHE A 4 -36.68 -43.35 -25.32
C PHE A 4 -36.18 -43.04 -23.91
N LEU A 5 -35.82 -44.08 -23.15
CA LEU A 5 -35.19 -43.94 -21.82
C LEU A 5 -33.80 -43.29 -21.92
N PHE A 6 -33.03 -43.65 -22.96
CA PHE A 6 -31.71 -43.03 -23.22
C PHE A 6 -31.82 -41.54 -23.59
N LEU A 7 -32.86 -41.15 -24.34
CA LEU A 7 -33.09 -39.76 -24.74
C LEU A 7 -33.49 -38.87 -23.54
N LEU A 8 -34.28 -39.40 -22.60
CA LEU A 8 -34.72 -38.72 -21.37
C LEU A 8 -33.58 -38.55 -20.35
N ILE A 9 -32.66 -39.51 -20.27
CA ILE A 9 -31.47 -39.39 -19.40
C ILE A 9 -30.49 -38.36 -19.98
N PHE A 10 -30.38 -38.26 -21.31
CA PHE A 10 -29.50 -37.30 -21.98
C PHE A 10 -29.99 -35.85 -21.84
N THR A 11 -31.30 -35.60 -21.86
CA THR A 11 -31.86 -34.24 -21.65
C THR A 11 -31.79 -33.78 -20.19
N ALA A 12 -31.89 -34.71 -19.22
CA ALA A 12 -31.75 -34.39 -17.79
C ALA A 12 -30.31 -33.97 -17.39
N LEU A 13 -29.29 -34.49 -18.08
CA LEU A 13 -27.88 -34.11 -17.88
C LEU A 13 -27.54 -32.72 -18.44
N ILE A 14 -28.24 -32.28 -19.49
CA ILE A 14 -28.01 -30.96 -20.11
C ILE A 14 -28.62 -29.83 -19.27
N LEU A 15 -29.74 -30.08 -18.59
CA LEU A 15 -30.45 -29.08 -17.77
C LEU A 15 -29.73 -28.72 -16.46
N SER A 16 -28.95 -29.65 -15.89
CA SER A 16 -28.24 -29.44 -14.61
C SER A 16 -26.89 -28.71 -14.78
N GLY A 17 -26.31 -28.70 -15.98
CA GLY A 17 -25.08 -27.96 -16.30
C GLY A 17 -25.30 -26.47 -16.58
N CYS A 18 -26.45 -26.10 -17.17
CA CYS A 18 -26.73 -24.73 -17.61
C CYS A 18 -26.88 -23.74 -16.43
N ASN A 19 -27.38 -24.21 -15.27
CA ASN A 19 -27.60 -23.35 -14.11
C ASN A 19 -26.28 -22.98 -13.39
N LYS A 20 -25.31 -23.91 -13.34
CA LYS A 20 -24.03 -23.68 -12.65
C LYS A 20 -23.13 -22.70 -13.42
N GLU A 21 -23.10 -22.79 -14.74
CA GLU A 21 -22.29 -21.88 -15.56
C GLU A 21 -22.81 -20.44 -15.47
N ALA A 22 -24.13 -20.26 -15.50
CA ALA A 22 -24.75 -18.94 -15.30
C ALA A 22 -24.45 -18.37 -13.90
N GLN A 23 -24.46 -19.21 -12.87
CA GLN A 23 -24.14 -18.82 -11.50
C GLN A 23 -22.66 -18.42 -11.34
N ILE A 24 -21.72 -19.17 -11.94
CA ILE A 24 -20.29 -18.82 -11.97
C ILE A 24 -20.10 -17.45 -12.63
N GLN A 25 -20.73 -17.24 -13.78
CA GLN A 25 -20.63 -15.98 -14.52
C GLN A 25 -21.18 -14.79 -13.73
N ASP A 26 -22.28 -14.98 -13.00
CA ASP A 26 -22.85 -13.97 -12.10
C ASP A 26 -21.86 -13.58 -10.99
N TYR A 27 -21.30 -14.57 -10.28
CA TYR A 27 -20.27 -14.31 -9.25
C TYR A 27 -19.06 -13.59 -9.81
N VAL A 28 -18.52 -14.04 -10.95
CA VAL A 28 -17.37 -13.39 -11.60
C VAL A 28 -17.69 -11.95 -12.00
N SER A 29 -18.88 -11.69 -12.55
CA SER A 29 -19.29 -10.36 -12.99
C SER A 29 -19.46 -9.39 -11.82
N GLN A 30 -20.03 -9.86 -10.72
CA GLN A 30 -20.15 -9.07 -9.49
C GLN A 30 -18.78 -8.85 -8.83
N ALA A 31 -17.90 -9.86 -8.84
CA ALA A 31 -16.52 -9.74 -8.34
C ALA A 31 -15.73 -8.69 -9.13
N ASP A 32 -15.81 -8.73 -10.47
CA ASP A 32 -15.18 -7.76 -11.36
C ASP A 32 -15.70 -6.33 -11.08
N LYS A 33 -17.00 -6.19 -10.79
CA LYS A 33 -17.59 -4.90 -10.40
C LYS A 33 -17.03 -4.41 -9.06
N TYR A 34 -17.03 -5.26 -8.04
CA TYR A 34 -16.50 -4.90 -6.72
C TYR A 34 -15.02 -4.56 -6.75
N ARG A 35 -14.21 -5.31 -7.52
CA ARG A 35 -12.80 -4.99 -7.73
C ARG A 35 -12.63 -3.58 -8.32
N LYS A 36 -13.41 -3.23 -9.35
CA LYS A 36 -13.38 -1.89 -9.96
C LYS A 36 -13.81 -0.79 -9.01
N GLU A 37 -14.72 -1.09 -8.08
CA GLU A 37 -15.16 -0.19 -7.02
C GLU A 37 -14.16 -0.12 -5.84
N GLY A 38 -13.07 -0.90 -5.88
CA GLY A 38 -12.09 -0.99 -4.80
C GLY A 38 -12.53 -1.84 -3.61
N ARG A 39 -13.67 -2.54 -3.69
CA ARG A 39 -14.19 -3.49 -2.69
C ARG A 39 -13.54 -4.87 -2.85
N LEU A 40 -12.24 -4.92 -2.55
CA LEU A 40 -11.38 -6.06 -2.88
C LEU A 40 -11.77 -7.33 -2.11
N GLU A 41 -12.17 -7.22 -0.85
CA GLU A 41 -12.65 -8.31 0.00
C GLU A 41 -13.91 -8.97 -0.56
N ASP A 42 -14.87 -8.16 -0.99
CA ASP A 42 -16.11 -8.65 -1.59
C ASP A 42 -15.82 -9.33 -2.93
N ALA A 43 -14.89 -8.79 -3.72
CA ALA A 43 -14.45 -9.40 -4.97
C ALA A 43 -13.77 -10.75 -4.72
N ILE A 44 -12.84 -10.83 -3.77
CA ILE A 44 -12.16 -12.07 -3.34
C ILE A 44 -13.19 -13.11 -2.89
N SER A 45 -14.18 -12.72 -2.09
CA SER A 45 -15.25 -13.62 -1.63
C SER A 45 -16.04 -14.22 -2.79
N LEU A 46 -16.39 -13.41 -3.79
CA LEU A 46 -17.16 -13.87 -4.94
C LEU A 46 -16.33 -14.73 -5.91
N TYR A 47 -15.05 -14.42 -6.13
CA TYR A 47 -14.18 -15.29 -6.92
C TYR A 47 -14.03 -16.67 -6.29
N ASN A 48 -13.85 -16.74 -4.96
CA ASN A 48 -13.81 -18.01 -4.25
C ASN A 48 -15.11 -18.81 -4.40
N LYS A 49 -16.28 -18.15 -4.26
CA LYS A 49 -17.57 -18.80 -4.52
C LYS A 49 -17.71 -19.35 -5.94
N ALA A 50 -17.13 -18.67 -6.94
CA ALA A 50 -17.11 -19.15 -8.31
C ALA A 50 -16.23 -20.40 -8.46
N LEU A 51 -15.03 -20.39 -7.86
CA LEU A 51 -14.08 -21.51 -7.86
C LEU A 51 -14.61 -22.74 -7.10
N ASP A 52 -15.38 -22.53 -6.03
CA ASP A 52 -16.03 -23.61 -5.26
C ASP A 52 -17.05 -24.39 -6.11
N ILE A 53 -17.72 -23.73 -7.07
CA ILE A 53 -18.62 -24.41 -8.01
C ILE A 53 -17.79 -25.21 -9.02
N LYS A 54 -16.75 -24.59 -9.58
CA LYS A 54 -15.88 -25.20 -10.57
C LYS A 54 -14.55 -24.45 -10.63
N GLU A 55 -13.47 -25.22 -10.47
CA GLU A 55 -12.11 -24.73 -10.66
C GLU A 55 -11.88 -24.20 -12.09
N ASP A 56 -11.35 -22.99 -12.21
CA ASP A 56 -11.02 -22.35 -13.48
C ASP A 56 -9.78 -21.45 -13.35
N ASN A 57 -8.80 -21.66 -14.22
CA ASN A 57 -7.52 -20.95 -14.16
C ASN A 57 -7.66 -19.43 -14.39
N LYS A 58 -8.62 -18.98 -15.21
CA LYS A 58 -8.83 -17.53 -15.44
C LYS A 58 -9.42 -16.88 -14.20
N ILE A 59 -10.36 -17.54 -13.52
CA ILE A 59 -10.93 -17.06 -12.26
C ILE A 59 -9.85 -17.05 -11.16
N ARG A 60 -9.01 -18.09 -11.09
CA ARG A 60 -7.87 -18.14 -10.16
C ARG A 60 -6.86 -17.02 -10.40
N ASN A 61 -6.57 -16.69 -11.65
CA ASN A 61 -5.71 -15.54 -11.97
C ASN A 61 -6.35 -14.22 -11.51
N LYS A 62 -7.65 -14.02 -11.78
CA LYS A 62 -8.37 -12.83 -11.30
C LYS A 62 -8.34 -12.72 -9.77
N LEU A 63 -8.53 -13.83 -9.05
CA LEU A 63 -8.44 -13.88 -7.60
C LEU A 63 -7.06 -13.43 -7.12
N ARG A 64 -6.00 -14.08 -7.61
CA ARG A 64 -4.61 -13.77 -7.26
C ARG A 64 -4.26 -12.30 -7.54
N ASP A 65 -4.68 -11.77 -8.69
CA ASP A 65 -4.43 -10.37 -9.05
C ASP A 65 -5.18 -9.41 -8.10
N THR A 66 -6.36 -9.80 -7.62
CA THR A 66 -7.15 -9.02 -6.65
C THR A 66 -6.54 -9.08 -5.24
N GLU A 67 -6.02 -10.23 -4.84
CA GLU A 67 -5.30 -10.41 -3.57
C GLU A 67 -4.01 -9.57 -3.55
N ALA A 68 -3.24 -9.57 -4.64
CA ALA A 68 -2.05 -8.74 -4.76
C ALA A 68 -2.37 -7.24 -4.76
N GLU A 69 -3.44 -6.82 -5.46
CA GLU A 69 -3.93 -5.45 -5.42
C GLU A 69 -4.31 -5.03 -3.99
N LYS A 70 -4.98 -5.92 -3.24
CA LYS A 70 -5.37 -5.68 -1.85
C LYS A 70 -4.15 -5.53 -0.94
N GLU A 71 -3.20 -6.46 -1.02
CA GLU A 71 -1.98 -6.42 -0.23
C GLU A 71 -1.21 -5.11 -0.46
N THR A 72 -1.14 -4.67 -1.73
CA THR A 72 -0.50 -3.40 -2.09
C THR A 72 -1.22 -2.21 -1.46
N VAL A 73 -2.56 -2.18 -1.50
CA VAL A 73 -3.35 -1.12 -0.83
C VAL A 73 -3.10 -1.09 0.68
N GLU A 74 -3.07 -2.25 1.34
CA GLU A 74 -2.82 -2.34 2.78
C GLU A 74 -1.42 -1.83 3.16
N LYS A 75 -0.39 -2.23 2.41
CA LYS A 75 1.00 -1.76 2.61
C LYS A 75 1.13 -0.26 2.37
N VAL A 76 0.55 0.27 1.29
CA VAL A 76 0.58 1.71 1.02
C VAL A 76 -0.11 2.50 2.15
N LYS A 77 -1.25 2.03 2.66
CA LYS A 77 -1.92 2.66 3.81
C LYS A 77 -1.01 2.66 5.05
N SER A 78 -0.40 1.52 5.38
CA SER A 78 0.56 1.38 6.47
C SER A 78 1.75 2.35 6.37
N VAL A 79 2.32 2.48 5.17
CA VAL A 79 3.39 3.45 4.88
C VAL A 79 2.90 4.88 5.15
N LEU A 80 1.78 5.31 4.57
CA LEU A 80 1.25 6.66 4.76
C LEU A 80 0.87 6.96 6.20
N ASP A 81 0.34 5.96 6.93
CA ASP A 81 0.06 6.06 8.36
C ASP A 81 1.35 6.29 9.16
N THR A 82 2.46 5.64 8.77
CA THR A 82 3.78 5.87 9.39
C THR A 82 4.29 7.29 9.12
N PHE A 83 4.16 7.80 7.89
CA PHE A 83 4.51 9.19 7.57
C PHE A 83 3.65 10.18 8.36
N THR A 84 2.35 9.90 8.51
CA THR A 84 1.41 10.71 9.32
C THR A 84 1.77 10.66 10.81
N GLU A 85 2.16 9.50 11.33
CA GLU A 85 2.63 9.36 12.69
C GLU A 85 3.90 10.19 12.92
N VAL A 86 4.87 10.10 12.00
CA VAL A 86 6.12 10.85 12.10
C VAL A 86 5.86 12.35 12.04
N GLU A 87 5.04 12.81 11.09
CA GLU A 87 4.61 14.19 10.98
C GLU A 87 4.00 14.67 12.30
N LYS A 88 3.02 13.91 12.81
CA LYS A 88 2.27 14.33 13.99
C LYS A 88 3.12 14.33 15.25
N TYR A 89 3.98 13.35 15.50
CA TYR A 89 4.64 13.22 16.82
C TYR A 89 6.02 13.85 16.88
N TYR A 90 6.72 13.94 15.75
CA TYR A 90 8.12 14.38 15.72
C TYR A 90 8.29 15.80 15.15
N LEU A 91 7.26 16.37 14.52
CA LEU A 91 7.30 17.73 13.95
C LEU A 91 6.45 18.77 14.71
N GLN A 92 5.92 18.43 15.89
CA GLN A 92 5.03 19.31 16.66
C GLN A 92 5.72 20.53 17.29
N ASP A 93 7.00 20.43 17.63
CA ASP A 93 7.79 21.53 18.21
C ASP A 93 8.97 21.84 17.29
N THR A 94 8.83 22.91 16.49
CA THR A 94 9.84 23.27 15.48
C THR A 94 10.96 24.15 16.01
N ASP A 95 10.88 24.59 17.27
CA ASP A 95 11.85 25.52 17.84
C ASP A 95 13.08 24.78 18.38
N TYR A 96 12.91 23.54 18.81
CA TYR A 96 14.00 22.64 19.17
C TYR A 96 13.59 21.17 18.96
N ILE A 97 14.44 20.43 18.24
CA ILE A 97 14.25 19.00 17.99
C ILE A 97 15.48 18.29 18.49
N SER A 98 15.29 17.37 19.43
CA SER A 98 16.41 16.64 20.03
C SER A 98 16.96 15.59 19.06
N PRO A 99 18.25 15.22 19.14
CA PRO A 99 18.83 14.16 18.32
C PRO A 99 18.09 12.83 18.48
N THR A 100 17.66 12.49 19.70
CA THR A 100 16.85 11.29 19.97
C THR A 100 15.52 11.34 19.22
N THR A 101 14.87 12.51 19.15
CA THR A 101 13.64 12.70 18.37
C THR A 101 13.88 12.46 16.88
N ILE A 102 15.04 12.90 16.36
CA ILE A 102 15.43 12.65 14.96
C ILE A 102 15.68 11.16 14.73
N GLU A 103 16.45 10.52 15.60
CA GLU A 103 16.79 9.10 15.55
C GLU A 103 15.51 8.25 15.53
N GLU A 104 14.60 8.46 16.50
CA GLU A 104 13.32 7.75 16.59
C GLU A 104 12.43 7.94 15.35
N ALA A 105 12.38 9.17 14.80
CA ALA A 105 11.65 9.44 13.57
C ALA A 105 12.24 8.68 12.38
N THR A 106 13.57 8.70 12.24
CA THR A 106 14.26 8.00 11.14
C THR A 106 14.15 6.48 11.27
N ASP A 107 14.19 5.94 12.48
CA ASP A 107 14.00 4.52 12.75
C ASP A 107 12.60 4.01 12.40
N LYS A 108 11.58 4.88 12.55
CA LYS A 108 10.22 4.59 12.08
C LYS A 108 10.08 4.70 10.57
N LEU A 109 10.67 5.73 9.96
CA LEU A 109 10.56 5.95 8.51
C LEU A 109 11.31 4.91 7.69
N ARG A 110 12.46 4.43 8.17
CA ARG A 110 13.31 3.48 7.44
C ARG A 110 12.58 2.21 6.99
N PRO A 111 11.90 1.44 7.87
CA PRO A 111 11.15 0.26 7.44
C PRO A 111 9.96 0.59 6.53
N ALA A 112 9.32 1.76 6.68
CA ALA A 112 8.24 2.18 5.79
C ALA A 112 8.75 2.53 4.38
N ILE A 113 9.93 3.16 4.30
CA ILE A 113 10.64 3.41 3.04
C ILE A 113 11.03 2.08 2.39
N ASP A 114 11.61 1.15 3.15
CA ASP A 114 11.99 -0.18 2.65
C ASP A 114 10.77 -0.95 2.12
N GLU A 115 9.65 -0.92 2.85
CA GLU A 115 8.40 -1.56 2.43
C GLU A 115 7.88 -0.95 1.13
N LEU A 116 7.86 0.39 1.02
CA LEU A 116 7.44 1.07 -0.21
C LEU A 116 8.36 0.70 -1.39
N GLU A 117 9.68 0.65 -1.18
CA GLU A 117 10.64 0.31 -2.24
C GLU A 117 10.45 -1.10 -2.78
N GLN A 118 10.02 -2.04 -1.95
CA GLN A 118 9.71 -3.42 -2.35
C GLN A 118 8.41 -3.55 -3.16
N LEU A 119 7.51 -2.58 -3.09
CA LEU A 119 6.26 -2.60 -3.87
C LEU A 119 6.53 -2.39 -5.37
N ASP A 120 5.95 -3.25 -6.20
CA ASP A 120 5.98 -3.10 -7.65
C ASP A 120 4.97 -2.05 -8.10
N GLY A 121 5.46 -0.88 -8.52
CA GLY A 121 4.63 0.20 -9.09
C GLY A 121 4.42 0.10 -10.60
N SER A 122 4.92 -0.95 -11.27
CA SER A 122 4.87 -1.08 -12.74
C SER A 122 3.58 -1.74 -13.26
N GLY A 123 2.69 -2.14 -12.36
CA GLY A 123 1.39 -2.71 -12.71
C GLY A 123 0.43 -1.69 -13.33
N SER A 124 -0.78 -2.16 -13.66
CA SER A 124 -1.79 -1.37 -14.38
C SER A 124 -2.93 -0.89 -13.50
N THR A 125 -2.87 -1.09 -12.19
CA THR A 125 -3.93 -0.66 -11.27
C THR A 125 -3.72 0.79 -10.84
N ASP A 126 -4.77 1.40 -10.30
CA ASP A 126 -4.68 2.76 -9.76
C ASP A 126 -3.74 2.81 -8.54
N ILE A 127 -3.63 1.72 -7.76
CA ILE A 127 -2.69 1.66 -6.64
C ILE A 127 -1.24 1.54 -7.11
N ASP A 128 -0.95 0.78 -8.17
CA ASP A 128 0.40 0.69 -8.75
C ASP A 128 0.88 2.06 -9.24
N SER A 129 -0.02 2.77 -9.95
CA SER A 129 0.25 4.14 -10.42
C SER A 129 0.50 5.11 -9.26
N PHE A 130 -0.21 4.93 -8.14
CA PHE A 130 -0.03 5.74 -6.95
C PHE A 130 1.29 5.42 -6.21
N VAL A 131 1.68 4.15 -6.11
CA VAL A 131 3.00 3.74 -5.59
C VAL A 131 4.09 4.44 -6.39
N GLN A 132 4.00 4.39 -7.72
CA GLN A 132 5.00 5.03 -8.58
C GLN A 132 4.97 6.56 -8.43
N GLN A 133 3.80 7.17 -8.26
CA GLN A 133 3.68 8.59 -7.97
C GLN A 133 4.41 8.99 -6.68
N ILE A 134 4.29 8.20 -5.60
CA ILE A 134 5.04 8.46 -4.36
C ILE A 134 6.54 8.36 -4.64
N LYS A 135 7.00 7.25 -5.24
CA LYS A 135 8.43 7.00 -5.54
C LYS A 135 9.06 8.06 -6.42
N ASP A 136 8.30 8.57 -7.40
CA ASP A 136 8.78 9.60 -8.31
C ASP A 136 8.73 11.01 -7.72
N SER A 137 7.96 11.22 -6.64
CA SER A 137 7.83 12.52 -6.01
C SER A 137 9.16 13.05 -5.51
N TYR A 138 9.34 14.36 -5.62
CA TYR A 138 10.51 15.04 -5.10
C TYR A 138 10.60 14.90 -3.57
N ASP A 139 9.47 15.06 -2.88
CA ASP A 139 9.37 14.95 -1.42
C ASP A 139 9.86 13.59 -0.92
N TYR A 140 9.40 12.49 -1.55
CA TYR A 140 9.84 11.15 -1.17
C TYR A 140 11.34 10.95 -1.34
N LYS A 141 11.91 11.39 -2.47
CA LYS A 141 13.35 11.26 -2.73
C LYS A 141 14.19 11.98 -1.69
N ILE A 142 13.77 13.18 -1.27
CA ILE A 142 14.45 13.94 -0.22
C ILE A 142 14.37 13.23 1.13
N VAL A 143 13.19 12.74 1.53
CA VAL A 143 13.04 12.02 2.79
C VAL A 143 13.85 10.71 2.78
N LYS A 144 13.81 9.97 1.67
CA LYS A 144 14.59 8.74 1.51
C LYS A 144 16.09 8.99 1.64
N GLU A 145 16.63 9.96 0.90
CA GLU A 145 18.05 10.31 0.98
C GLU A 145 18.46 10.76 2.39
N TYR A 146 17.58 11.50 3.08
CA TYR A 146 17.80 11.88 4.47
C TYR A 146 17.86 10.67 5.41
N VAL A 147 16.89 9.76 5.34
CA VAL A 147 16.80 8.58 6.23
C VAL A 147 17.92 7.56 5.96
N GLU A 148 18.34 7.42 4.70
CA GLU A 148 19.44 6.53 4.29
C GLU A 148 20.82 7.14 4.52
N SER A 149 20.89 8.43 4.88
CA SER A 149 22.15 9.12 5.13
C SER A 149 22.91 8.47 6.29
N PRO A 150 24.24 8.25 6.17
CA PRO A 150 25.05 7.80 7.30
C PRO A 150 24.97 8.72 8.52
N VAL A 151 24.66 10.00 8.31
CA VAL A 151 24.55 11.02 9.37
C VAL A 151 23.37 10.74 10.30
N THR A 152 22.29 10.14 9.80
CA THR A 152 21.10 9.83 10.63
C THR A 152 21.16 8.46 11.29
N ASN A 153 22.22 7.67 11.05
CA ASN A 153 22.35 6.30 11.55
C ASN A 153 23.14 6.18 12.86
N ASP A 154 23.72 7.27 13.33
CA ASP A 154 24.54 7.28 14.54
C ASP A 154 24.42 8.62 15.24
N SER A 155 23.71 8.63 16.37
CA SER A 155 23.57 9.82 17.22
C SER A 155 24.93 10.35 17.68
N GLN A 156 25.94 9.48 17.85
CA GLN A 156 27.32 9.90 18.12
C GLN A 156 27.93 10.61 16.91
N THR A 157 27.67 10.15 15.68
CA THR A 157 28.10 10.83 14.46
C THR A 157 27.41 12.18 14.29
N MET A 158 26.13 12.32 14.67
CA MET A 158 25.44 13.62 14.70
C MET A 158 26.08 14.58 15.71
N GLU A 159 26.42 14.07 16.89
CA GLU A 159 27.16 14.81 17.92
C GLU A 159 28.56 15.22 17.43
N ASP A 160 29.31 14.29 16.83
CA ASP A 160 30.70 14.48 16.36
C ASP A 160 30.79 15.46 15.17
N LEU A 161 29.78 15.49 14.30
CA LEU A 161 29.68 16.46 13.20
C LEU A 161 29.26 17.86 13.67
N GLY A 162 29.06 18.05 14.98
CA GLY A 162 28.74 19.32 15.59
C GLY A 162 27.29 19.76 15.36
N PHE A 163 26.39 18.86 14.95
CA PHE A 163 24.95 19.16 14.91
C PHE A 163 24.36 19.33 16.33
N VAL A 164 25.11 18.92 17.37
CA VAL A 164 24.61 18.79 18.73
C VAL A 164 25.67 19.21 19.75
N PHE A 165 25.83 20.51 19.99
CA PHE A 165 26.45 20.98 21.23
C PHE A 165 25.62 22.12 21.81
N SER A 166 25.23 21.99 23.09
CA SER A 166 24.52 23.03 23.86
C SER A 166 25.27 24.37 23.91
N ASP A 167 26.60 24.33 23.76
CA ASP A 167 27.47 25.50 23.85
C ASP A 167 27.58 26.27 22.51
N PHE A 168 26.98 25.72 21.43
CA PHE A 168 26.88 26.33 20.11
C PHE A 168 25.42 26.43 19.66
N GLN A 169 24.65 27.34 20.26
CA GLN A 169 23.25 27.65 19.87
C GLN A 169 23.06 27.75 18.34
N LYS A 170 24.04 28.28 17.60
CA LYS A 170 24.00 28.45 16.14
C LYS A 170 24.02 27.14 15.34
N LEU A 171 24.59 26.05 15.88
CA LEU A 171 24.63 24.75 15.19
C LEU A 171 23.34 23.96 15.44
N ASN A 172 22.75 24.13 16.61
CA ASN A 172 21.43 23.59 16.95
C ASN A 172 20.33 24.20 16.05
N GLU A 173 20.46 25.49 15.71
CA GLU A 173 19.60 26.17 14.71
C GLU A 173 19.71 25.55 13.30
N VAL A 174 20.89 25.06 12.91
CA VAL A 174 21.11 24.41 11.60
C VAL A 174 20.47 23.02 11.58
N GLY A 175 20.64 22.22 12.64
CA GLY A 175 20.01 20.90 12.76
C GLY A 175 18.48 20.98 12.77
N ALA A 176 17.92 21.86 13.61
CA ALA A 176 16.49 22.12 13.65
C ALA A 176 15.96 22.67 12.31
N GLY A 177 16.73 23.54 11.65
CA GLY A 177 16.41 24.07 10.33
C GLY A 177 16.34 22.99 9.25
N LEU A 178 17.30 22.06 9.23
CA LEU A 178 17.29 20.93 8.30
C LEU A 178 16.12 19.99 8.56
N PHE A 179 15.89 19.61 9.81
CA PHE A 179 14.77 18.72 10.14
C PHE A 179 13.41 19.37 9.86
N LYS A 180 13.29 20.69 9.99
CA LYS A 180 12.10 21.43 9.56
C LYS A 180 11.87 21.35 8.05
N ILE A 181 12.94 21.44 7.25
CA ILE A 181 12.85 21.27 5.79
C ILE A 181 12.40 19.85 5.45
N ILE A 182 13.04 18.84 6.06
CA ILE A 182 12.62 17.44 5.90
C ILE A 182 11.19 17.23 6.37
N GLY A 183 10.79 17.89 7.45
CA GLY A 183 9.44 17.85 8.00
C GLY A 183 8.37 18.27 7.00
N THR A 184 8.60 19.34 6.22
CA THR A 184 7.68 19.75 5.15
C THR A 184 7.54 18.66 4.08
N HIS A 185 8.62 17.96 3.74
CA HIS A 185 8.56 16.84 2.79
C HIS A 185 7.81 15.63 3.37
N ILE A 186 8.01 15.31 4.65
CA ILE A 186 7.25 14.28 5.37
C ILE A 186 5.75 14.62 5.37
N GLU A 187 5.40 15.87 5.70
CA GLU A 187 4.01 16.37 5.68
C GLU A 187 3.37 16.24 4.29
N ASN A 188 4.11 16.59 3.23
CA ASN A 188 3.61 16.45 1.85
C ASN A 188 3.29 15.00 1.50
N ILE A 189 4.13 14.05 1.92
CA ILE A 189 3.93 12.61 1.70
C ILE A 189 2.74 12.11 2.55
N ALA A 190 2.69 12.47 3.83
CA ALA A 190 1.60 12.10 4.75
C ALA A 190 0.22 12.55 4.23
N ASN A 191 0.17 13.70 3.57
CA ASN A 191 -1.06 14.26 2.99
C ASN A 191 -1.42 13.71 1.60
N MET A 192 -0.62 12.80 1.02
CA MET A 192 -0.94 12.18 -0.27
C MET A 192 -2.20 11.31 -0.12
N LYS A 193 -3.16 11.51 -1.02
CA LYS A 193 -4.42 10.78 -1.00
C LYS A 193 -4.32 9.54 -1.85
N ILE A 194 -4.52 8.37 -1.21
CA ILE A 194 -4.75 7.12 -1.95
C ILE A 194 -5.95 7.28 -2.90
N PRO A 195 -5.98 6.55 -4.03
CA PRO A 195 -7.09 6.63 -4.98
C PRO A 195 -8.45 6.41 -4.31
N ASP A 196 -9.44 7.23 -4.68
CA ASP A 196 -10.76 7.31 -4.00
C ASP A 196 -11.47 5.96 -3.85
N LYS A 197 -11.28 5.04 -4.80
CA LYS A 197 -11.90 3.72 -4.74
C LYS A 197 -11.39 2.86 -3.57
N TYR A 198 -10.21 3.14 -3.03
CA TYR A 198 -9.62 2.40 -1.91
C TYR A 198 -9.84 3.09 -0.54
N GLN A 199 -10.42 4.28 -0.52
CA GLN A 199 -10.66 5.05 0.72
C GLN A 199 -11.87 4.54 1.53
N LYS A 200 -12.78 3.79 0.90
CA LYS A 200 -14.10 3.44 1.48
C LYS A 200 -14.15 2.10 2.20
N ASN A 201 -13.01 1.42 2.35
CA ASN A 201 -12.90 0.15 3.06
C ASN A 201 -11.96 0.29 4.25
#